data_AF-A0A7W1U7X0-F1
#
_entry.id   AF-A0A7W1U7X0-F1
#
_cell.length_a   1.000
_cell.length_b   1.000
_cell.length_c   1.000
_cell.angle_alpha   90.00
_cell.angle_beta   90.00
_cell.angle_gamma   90.00
#
_symmetry.space_group_name_H-M   'P 1'
#
loop_
_entity.id
_entity.type
_entity.pdbx_description
1 polymer ?
#
loop_
_entity_poly.entity_id
_entity_poly.type
_entity_poly.pdbx_seq_one_letter_code
_entity_poly.pdbx_strand_id
1 'polypeptide(L)' 'MTKTLEREVAQTVTAKRQQLIAIREEIEDLLDYLDVVETKARDAGKPRLTHDEVKQLFAE' A
#
# COMPACT_ATOMS: atom_id res chain seq x y z
N MET A 1 41.85 16.21 -3.72
CA MET A 1 40.55 16.90 -3.63
C MET A 1 39.46 16.18 -4.40
N THR A 2 39.68 15.74 -5.64
CA THR A 2 38.71 14.97 -6.46
C THR A 2 38.19 13.70 -5.78
N LYS A 3 39.06 12.87 -5.18
CA LYS A 3 38.64 11.64 -4.45
C LYS A 3 37.70 11.91 -3.27
N THR A 4 37.83 13.06 -2.61
CA THR A 4 36.95 13.44 -1.50
C THR A 4 35.56 13.81 -2.02
N LEU A 5 35.51 14.58 -3.12
CA LEU A 5 34.26 14.96 -3.77
C LEU A 5 33.51 13.73 -4.33
N GLU A 6 34.23 12.82 -4.98
CA GLU A 6 33.65 11.55 -5.48
C GLU A 6 33.01 10.73 -4.35
N ARG A 7 33.66 10.70 -3.18
CA ARG A 7 33.13 9.99 -2.00
C ARG A 7 31.88 10.67 -1.44
N GLU A 8 31.86 11.99 -1.34
CA GLU A 8 30.70 12.75 -0.86
C GLU A 8 29.50 12.60 -1.80
N VAL A 9 29.74 12.62 -3.12
CA VAL A 9 28.70 12.37 -4.12
C VAL A 9 28.16 10.94 -3.96
N ALA A 10 29.02 9.94 -3.83
CA ALA A 10 28.59 8.56 -3.63
C ALA A 10 27.75 8.38 -2.35
N GLN A 11 28.16 9.00 -1.24
CA GLN A 11 27.40 8.97 0.02
C GLN A 11 26.03 9.64 -0.13
N THR A 12 25.98 10.78 -0.80
CA THR A 12 24.73 11.52 -1.05
C THR A 12 23.79 10.70 -1.91
N VAL A 13 24.29 10.06 -2.97
CA VAL A 13 23.49 9.18 -3.84
C VAL A 13 22.92 7.99 -3.05
N THR A 14 23.73 7.35 -2.20
CA THR A 14 23.25 6.26 -1.35
C THR A 14 22.16 6.73 -0.39
N ALA A 15 22.36 7.86 0.28
CA ALA A 15 21.35 8.43 1.19
C ALA A 15 20.05 8.76 0.46
N LYS A 16 20.14 9.35 -0.75
CA LYS A 16 18.95 9.64 -1.58
C LYS A 16 18.23 8.37 -2.04
N ARG A 17 18.96 7.31 -2.37
CA ARG A 17 18.36 6.00 -2.70
C ARG A 17 17.61 5.41 -1.51
N GLN A 18 18.17 5.50 -0.31
CA GLN A 18 17.49 5.05 0.91
C GLN A 18 16.22 5.85 1.19
N GLN A 19 16.26 7.17 1.02
CA GLN A 19 15.07 8.03 1.13
C GLN A 19 13.98 7.63 0.12
N LEU A 20 14.36 7.35 -1.13
CA LEU A 20 13.40 6.90 -2.15
C LEU A 20 12.79 5.53 -1.84
N ILE A 21 13.57 4.61 -1.27
CA ILE A 21 13.04 3.30 -0.85
C ILE A 21 12.00 3.48 0.26
N ALA A 22 12.32 4.28 1.29
CA ALA A 22 11.38 4.54 2.38
C ALA A 22 10.08 5.20 1.89
N ILE A 23 10.18 6.21 1.02
CA ILE A 23 9.00 6.86 0.43
C ILE A 23 8.17 5.85 -0.38
N ARG A 24 8.81 4.94 -1.12
CA ARG A 24 8.09 3.92 -1.87
C ARG A 24 7.31 2.98 -0.95
N GLU A 25 7.93 2.52 0.14
CA GLU A 25 7.29 1.67 1.14
C GLU A 25 6.08 2.39 1.77
N GLU A 26 6.21 3.67 2.15
CA GLU A 26 5.09 4.46 2.67
C GLU A 26 3.95 4.61 1.65
N ILE A 27 4.27 4.77 0.36
CA ILE A 27 3.24 4.83 -0.69
C ILE A 27 2.54 3.49 -0.85
N GLU A 28 3.26 2.37 -0.78
CA GLU A 28 2.69 1.01 -0.84
C GLU A 28 1.70 0.80 0.33
N ASP A 29 2.08 1.16 1.55
CA ASP A 29 1.20 1.10 2.73
C ASP A 29 -0.08 1.94 2.56
N LEU A 30 0.04 3.13 1.95
CA LEU A 30 -1.11 4.00 1.69
C LEU A 30 -2.04 3.43 0.62
N LEU A 31 -1.50 2.76 -0.40
CA LEU A 31 -2.28 2.09 -1.43
C LEU A 31 -3.04 0.89 -0.84
N ASP A 32 -2.38 0.07 -0.02
CA ASP A 32 -3.02 -1.04 0.68
C ASP A 32 -4.17 -0.56 1.58
N TYR A 33 -3.98 0.56 2.27
CA TYR A 33 -5.05 1.18 3.06
C TYR A 33 -6.22 1.67 2.19
N LEU A 34 -5.92 2.27 1.03
CA LEU A 34 -6.94 2.75 0.10
C LEU A 34 -7.81 1.59 -0.41
N ASP A 35 -7.22 0.44 -0.75
CA ASP A 35 -7.95 -0.75 -1.19
C ASP A 35 -8.97 -1.24 -0.14
N VAL A 36 -8.59 -1.21 1.14
CA VAL A 36 -9.49 -1.55 2.25
C VAL A 36 -10.64 -0.55 2.34
N VAL A 37 -10.36 0.75 2.21
CA VAL A 37 -11.39 1.80 2.27
C VAL A 37 -12.33 1.71 1.07
N GLU A 38 -11.83 1.48 -0.14
CA GLU A 38 -12.64 1.29 -1.34
C GLU A 38 -13.55 0.07 -1.21
N THR A 39 -13.02 -1.04 -0.69
CA THR A 39 -13.81 -2.24 -0.42
C THR A 39 -14.95 -1.94 0.56
N LYS A 40 -14.65 -1.25 1.67
CA LYS A 40 -15.66 -0.83 2.64
C LYS A 40 -16.71 0.09 2.04
N ALA A 41 -16.30 1.05 1.21
CA ALA A 41 -17.21 1.98 0.54
C ALA A 41 -18.14 1.24 -0.43
N ARG A 42 -17.61 0.28 -1.20
CA ARG A 42 -18.38 -0.58 -2.09
C ARG A 42 -19.39 -1.46 -1.33
N ASP A 43 -19.02 -1.92 -0.14
CA ASP A 43 -19.87 -2.75 0.70
C ASP A 43 -20.88 -1.95 1.53
N ALA A 44 -20.66 -0.65 1.76
CA ALA A 44 -21.55 0.20 2.55
C ALA A 44 -22.99 0.26 2.02
N GLY A 45 -23.20 0.03 0.72
CA GLY A 45 -24.52 -0.01 0.09
C GLY A 45 -25.14 -1.40 -0.06
N LYS A 46 -24.43 -2.48 0.31
CA LYS A 46 -24.92 -3.84 0.13
C LYS A 46 -25.72 -4.29 1.35
N PRO A 47 -26.91 -4.89 1.17
CA PRO A 47 -27.62 -5.52 2.27
C PRO A 47 -26.75 -6.65 2.83
N ARG A 48 -26.60 -6.68 4.16
CA ARG A 48 -25.94 -7.80 4.84
C ARG A 48 -26.88 -8.99 4.81
N LEU A 49 -26.46 -10.07 4.15
CA LEU A 49 -27.22 -11.30 4.12
C LEU A 49 -27.14 -12.00 5.49
N THR A 50 -28.27 -12.49 5.95
CA THR A 50 -28.39 -13.37 7.09
C THR A 50 -27.88 -14.78 6.75
N HIS A 51 -27.59 -15.58 7.78
CA HIS A 51 -27.11 -16.95 7.57
C HIS A 51 -28.09 -17.79 6.74
N ASP A 52 -29.39 -17.60 6.93
CA ASP A 52 -30.44 -18.31 6.20
C ASP A 52 -30.49 -17.89 4.71
N GLU A 53 -30.34 -16.59 4.43
CA GLU A 53 -30.26 -16.08 3.05
C GLU A 53 -29.01 -16.56 2.32
N VAL A 54 -27.87 -16.64 3.02
CA VAL A 54 -26.65 -17.24 2.48
C VAL A 54 -26.88 -18.72 2.18
N LYS A 55 -27.47 -19.47 3.10
CA LYS A 55 -27.74 -20.91 2.92
C LYS A 55 -28.67 -21.18 1.72
N GLN A 56 -29.63 -20.30 1.47
CA GLN A 56 -30.55 -20.40 0.34
C GLN A 56 -29.86 -20.13 -1.02
N LEU A 57 -28.85 -19.26 -1.08
CA LEU A 57 -28.08 -18.99 -2.30
C LEU A 57 -27.14 -20.13 -2.71
N PHE A 58 -26.72 -20.96 -1.75
CA PHE A 58 -25.79 -22.06 -1.95
C PHE A 58 -26.42 -23.46 -1.78
N ALA A 59 -27.75 -23.52 -1.67
CA ALA A 59 -28.49 -24.78 -1.68
C ALA A 59 -28.84 -25.13 -3.13
N GLU A 60 -27.98 -25.94 -3.77
CA GLU A 60 -28.34 -26.75 -4.95
C GLU A 60 -29.31 -27.88 -4.57
#